data_AF-A0A6A4BIG5-F1
#
_entry.id   AF-A0A6A4BIG5-F1
#
_cell.length_a   1.000
_cell.length_b   1.000
_cell.length_c   1.000
_cell.angle_alpha   90.00
_cell.angle_beta   90.00
_cell.angle_gamma   90.00
#
_symmetry.space_group_name_H-M   'P 1'
#
loop_
_entity.id
_entity.type
_entity.pdbx_description
1 polymer ?
#
loop_
_entity_poly.entity_id
_entity_poly.type
_entity_poly.pdbx_seq_one_letter_code
_entity_poly.pdbx_strand_id
1 'polypeptide(L)' 'MFLNVNEVRIMGGDDEHHDAVFPAVEEVTYYVGSDWIRNIYDFCEADSP' A
#
# COMPACT_ATOMS: atom_id res chain seq x y z
N MET A 1 -2.58 1.12 13.04
CA MET A 1 -2.20 1.13 11.62
C MET A 1 -2.91 2.31 10.96
N PHE A 2 -2.16 3.26 10.40
CA PHE A 2 -2.70 4.45 9.76
C PHE A 2 -2.16 4.50 8.32
N LEU A 3 -3.07 4.51 7.34
CA LEU A 3 -2.77 4.62 5.92
C LEU A 3 -3.31 5.96 5.42
N ASN A 4 -2.49 6.72 4.72
CA ASN A 4 -2.90 7.96 4.06
C ASN A 4 -2.77 7.79 2.55
N VAL A 5 -3.90 7.88 1.84
CA VAL A 5 -3.92 7.79 0.37
C VAL A 5 -3.49 9.14 -0.19
N ASN A 6 -2.38 9.16 -0.92
CA ASN A 6 -1.79 10.38 -1.48
C ASN A 6 -2.27 10.61 -2.91
N GLU A 7 -2.39 9.53 -3.70
CA GLU A 7 -2.79 9.60 -5.10
C GLU A 7 -3.74 8.47 -5.47
N VAL A 8 -4.78 8.83 -6.23
CA VAL A 8 -5.70 7.89 -6.86
C VAL A 8 -5.86 8.20 -8.33
N ARG A 9 -5.98 7.15 -9.14
CA ARG A 9 -6.38 7.25 -10.54
C ARG A 9 -7.80 6.72 -10.70
N ILE A 10 -8.62 7.47 -11.42
CA ILE A 10 -9.97 7.04 -11.77
C ILE A 10 -9.89 6.11 -12.97
N MET A 11 -10.33 4.87 -12.77
CA MET A 11 -10.32 3.81 -13.78
C MET A 11 -11.76 3.48 -14.17
N GLY A 12 -11.98 3.19 -15.45
CA GLY A 12 -13.23 2.57 -15.90
C GLY A 12 -13.37 1.17 -15.31
N GLY A 13 -14.60 0.67 -15.27
CA GLY A 13 -14.91 -0.65 -14.75
C GLY A 13 -14.27 -1.79 -15.54
N ASP A 14 -14.26 -2.97 -14.93
CA ASP A 14 -13.71 -4.18 -15.52
C ASP A 14 -14.71 -4.88 -16.46
N ASP A 15 -14.33 -6.05 -16.95
CA ASP A 15 -15.13 -6.86 -17.88
C ASP A 15 -16.47 -7.31 -17.26
N GLU A 16 -16.61 -7.32 -15.94
CA GLU A 16 -17.85 -7.66 -15.24
C GLU A 16 -18.71 -6.42 -14.91
N HIS A 17 -18.11 -5.23 -14.89
CA HIS A 17 -18.74 -3.99 -14.43
C HIS A 17 -18.49 -2.82 -15.40
N HIS A 18 -18.85 -2.97 -16.67
CA HIS A 18 -18.52 -2.01 -17.73
C HIS A 18 -18.94 -0.54 -17.49
N ASP A 19 -20.02 -0.30 -16.73
CA ASP A 19 -20.50 1.06 -16.42
C ASP A 19 -19.99 1.60 -15.08
N ALA A 20 -19.18 0.82 -14.36
CA ALA A 20 -18.64 1.23 -13.07
C ALA A 20 -17.40 2.13 -13.24
N VAL A 21 -17.08 2.87 -12.18
CA VAL A 21 -15.89 3.69 -12.07
C VAL A 21 -15.27 3.42 -10.72
N PHE A 22 -13.99 3.04 -10.70
CA PHE A 22 -13.28 2.68 -9.49
C PHE A 22 -12.05 3.58 -9.28
N PRO A 23 -11.82 4.06 -8.05
CA PRO A 23 -10.55 4.69 -7.71
C PRO A 23 -9.50 3.60 -7.46
N ALA A 24 -8.46 3.56 -8.29
CA ALA A 24 -7.25 2.78 -8.04
C ALA A 24 -6.27 3.63 -7.20
N VAL A 25 -5.81 3.10 -6.07
CA VAL A 25 -4.76 3.76 -5.27
C VAL A 25 -3.43 3.58 -5.98
N GLU A 26 -2.83 4.69 -6.40
CA GLU A 26 -1.50 4.69 -7.04
C GLU A 26 -0.40 4.94 -5.99
N GLU A 27 -0.68 5.77 -4.97
CA GLU A 27 0.27 6.08 -3.92
C GLU A 27 -0.37 6.13 -2.53
N VAL A 28 0.27 5.50 -1.55
CA VAL A 28 -0.14 5.50 -0.14
C VAL A 28 1.07 5.68 0.79
N THR A 29 0.90 6.48 1.83
CA THR A 29 1.84 6.53 2.96
C THR A 29 1.34 5.63 4.09
N TYR A 30 2.15 4.65 4.46
CA TYR A 30 1.89 3.78 5.60
C TYR A 30 2.72 4.19 6.82
N TYR A 31 2.06 4.65 7.88
CA TYR A 31 2.73 5.08 9.10
C TYR A 31 2.91 3.92 10.08
N VAL A 32 4.16 3.70 10.46
CA VAL A 32 4.59 2.62 11.34
C VAL A 32 5.43 3.18 12.48
N GLY A 33 5.38 2.51 13.64
CA GLY A 33 6.24 2.87 14.77
C GLY A 33 7.70 2.54 14.47
N SER A 34 8.63 3.31 15.07
CA SER A 34 10.07 3.09 14.92
C SER A 34 10.50 1.68 15.31
N ASP A 35 9.87 1.12 16.34
CA ASP A 35 10.25 -0.20 16.85
C ASP A 35 9.77 -1.31 15.92
N TRP A 36 8.62 -1.12 15.26
CA TRP A 36 8.08 -2.08 14.30
C TRP A 36 8.98 -2.19 13.06
N ILE A 37 9.39 -1.06 12.49
CA ILE A 37 10.25 -1.07 11.28
C ILE A 37 11.65 -1.61 11.58
N ARG A 38 12.20 -1.33 12.77
CA ARG A 38 13.48 -1.90 13.21
C ARG A 38 13.41 -3.41 13.36
N ASN A 39 12.37 -3.92 14.02
CA ASN A 39 12.20 -5.37 14.20
C ASN A 39 12.10 -6.11 12.86
N ILE A 40 11.43 -5.53 11.85
CA ILE A 40 11.36 -6.11 10.50
C ILE A 40 12.72 -6.07 9.82
N TYR A 41 13.41 -4.93 9.92
CA TYR A 41 14.75 -4.79 9.35
C TYR A 41 15.71 -5.84 9.96
N ASP A 42 15.78 -5.93 11.29
CA ASP A 42 16.65 -6.87 12.00
C ASP A 42 16.32 -8.33 11.64
N PHE A 43 15.03 -8.66 11.50
CA PHE A 43 14.59 -9.99 11.06
C PHE A 43 15.08 -10.31 9.64
N CYS A 44 14.96 -9.37 8.69
CA CYS A 44 15.42 -9.57 7.32
C CYS A 44 16.95 -9.59 7.22
N GLU A 45 17.65 -8.78 8.01
CA GLU A 45 19.13 -8.76 8.04
C GLU A 45 19.68 -10.07 8.61
N ALA A 46 19.05 -10.62 9.64
CA ALA A 46 19.46 -11.91 10.21
C ALA A 46 19.33 -13.09 9.22
N ASP A 47 18.47 -12.97 8.20
CA ASP A 47 18.26 -13.96 7.13
C ASP A 47 19.10 -13.65 5.87
N SER A 48 19.93 -12.60 5.91
CA SER A 48 20.82 -12.24 4.80
C SER A 48 22.12 -13.07 4.78
N PRO A 49 22.57 -13.57 3.60
CA PRO A 49 23.71 -14.46 3.47
C PRO A 49 25.09 -13.81 3.67
#